data_AF-A0A7V2N4S3-F1
#
_entry.id   AF-A0A7V2N4S3-F1
#
_cell.length_a   1.000
_cell.length_b   1.000
_cell.length_c   1.000
_cell.angle_alpha   90.00
_cell.angle_beta   90.00
_cell.angle_gamma   90.00
#
_symmetry.space_group_name_H-M   'P 1'
#
loop_
_entity.id
_entity.type
_entity.pdbx_description
1 polymer ?
#
loop_
_entity_poly.entity_id
_entity_poly.type
_entity_poly.pdbx_seq_one_letter_code
_entity_poly.pdbx_strand_id
1 'polypeptide(L)'
;ERFGRATANALSASEIRINVPPRYRDLRQKFLALLRQVYLPDATAPESQRIAALVEALVTGPERMGPELALEAIGRRAAEALAGLLAAEDPAVRFGAARCLMNVGDDRGLKVLEAFATDPALGRRLEAIEAIGRGADRSVAAPILRRLVAEEDFEVRLAAYRQLRRLEDLSIRRVLVGGDFFVETVDGGGPKVVYVSRRGSPRVVVFGAPAPCAPNVFFESSDKRVIINARPDDAYVSLVRKDPRFPRPVGPLRSKRTASDVVRTLCERLEVTGAPTVRPGLNIPYCDAVAMVQAMCEAGMIEAEFKASPLTEVGPPKTDAASPQEGSGADTDGAQPVGQGGDA
;
A
#
# COMPACT_ATOMS: atom_id res chain seq x y z
N GLU A 1 -9.33 -25.01 13.00
CA GLU A 1 -9.68 -24.48 11.66
C GLU A 1 -9.12 -23.10 11.33
N ARG A 2 -8.90 -22.19 12.31
CA ARG A 2 -8.57 -20.78 12.05
C ARG A 2 -7.49 -20.54 11.00
N PHE A 3 -6.32 -21.19 11.10
CA PHE A 3 -5.20 -20.95 10.19
C PHE A 3 -5.17 -21.89 8.97
N GLY A 4 -6.18 -22.75 8.82
CA GLY A 4 -6.22 -23.82 7.84
C GLY A 4 -5.65 -25.14 8.38
N ARG A 5 -5.68 -26.18 7.54
CA ARG A 5 -5.02 -27.47 7.80
C ARG A 5 -3.52 -27.35 7.50
N ALA A 6 -2.69 -28.16 8.18
CA ALA A 6 -1.24 -28.23 7.97
C ALA A 6 -0.45 -26.92 8.20
N THR A 7 -1.03 -25.95 8.93
CA THR A 7 -0.32 -24.73 9.34
C THR A 7 0.82 -25.02 10.31
N ALA A 8 0.60 -25.95 11.25
CA ALA A 8 1.58 -26.31 12.25
C ALA A 8 1.83 -27.82 12.19
N ASN A 9 3.11 -28.20 12.23
CA ASN A 9 3.53 -29.59 12.34
C ASN A 9 4.56 -29.71 13.48
N ALA A 10 4.28 -30.56 14.46
CA ALA A 10 5.22 -30.84 15.54
C ALA A 10 6.37 -31.71 14.99
N LEU A 11 7.60 -31.21 15.07
CA LEU A 11 8.79 -31.97 14.69
C LEU A 11 9.40 -32.68 15.89
N SER A 12 9.31 -32.06 17.07
CA SER A 12 9.78 -32.61 18.34
C SER A 12 8.97 -32.02 19.51
N ALA A 13 9.32 -32.38 20.74
CA ALA A 13 8.72 -31.82 21.96
C ALA A 13 9.02 -30.31 22.14
N SER A 14 10.05 -29.77 21.47
CA SER A 14 10.45 -28.36 21.57
C SER A 14 10.37 -27.59 20.25
N GLU A 15 10.09 -28.27 19.14
CA GLU A 15 10.12 -27.67 17.81
C GLU A 15 8.81 -27.88 17.05
N ILE A 16 8.22 -26.76 16.60
CA ILE A 16 7.03 -26.74 15.75
C ILE A 16 7.39 -26.04 14.45
N ARG A 17 7.22 -26.75 13.33
CA ARG A 17 7.32 -26.17 11.99
C ARG A 17 6.02 -25.47 11.65
N ILE A 18 6.11 -24.20 11.28
CA ILE A 18 4.96 -23.39 10.87
C ILE A 18 5.02 -23.10 9.37
N ASN A 19 3.97 -23.51 8.66
CA ASN A 19 3.71 -23.13 7.27
C ASN A 19 2.79 -21.91 7.25
N VAL A 20 3.27 -20.79 6.68
CA VAL A 20 2.48 -19.56 6.59
C VAL A 20 1.30 -19.76 5.63
N PRO A 21 0.04 -19.60 6.09
CA PRO A 21 -1.13 -19.78 5.23
C PRO A 21 -1.14 -18.79 4.06
N PRO A 22 -1.72 -19.15 2.89
CA PRO A 22 -1.76 -18.26 1.71
C PRO A 22 -2.30 -16.87 2.01
N ARG A 23 -3.34 -16.76 2.85
CA ARG A 23 -3.94 -15.48 3.25
C ARG A 23 -3.00 -14.53 4.01
N TYR A 24 -1.90 -15.05 4.57
CA TYR A 24 -0.88 -14.27 5.28
C TYR A 24 0.45 -14.21 4.55
N ARG A 25 0.53 -14.65 3.28
CA ARG A 25 1.79 -14.67 2.52
C ARG A 25 2.49 -13.30 2.52
N ASP A 26 1.72 -12.23 2.30
CA ASP A 26 2.21 -10.84 2.30
C ASP A 26 2.14 -10.17 3.68
N LEU A 27 1.72 -10.92 4.72
CA LEU A 27 1.46 -10.44 6.08
C LEU A 27 2.23 -11.24 7.12
N ARG A 28 3.45 -11.68 6.77
CA ARG A 28 4.26 -12.57 7.62
C ARG A 28 4.44 -12.02 9.04
N GLN A 29 4.73 -10.73 9.19
CA GLN A 29 4.90 -10.11 10.53
C GLN A 29 3.61 -10.12 11.34
N LYS A 30 2.48 -9.76 10.73
CA LYS A 30 1.16 -9.84 11.38
C LYS A 30 0.86 -11.28 11.80
N PHE A 31 1.15 -12.26 10.94
CA PHE A 31 0.93 -13.66 11.26
C PHE A 31 1.79 -14.14 12.44
N LEU A 32 3.06 -13.76 12.49
CA LEU A 32 3.91 -14.05 13.66
C LEU A 32 3.38 -13.38 14.93
N ALA A 33 2.90 -12.14 14.85
CA ALA A 33 2.27 -11.46 15.97
C ALA A 33 1.01 -12.20 16.45
N LEU A 34 0.17 -12.68 15.53
CA LEU A 34 -1.00 -13.48 15.87
C LEU A 34 -0.63 -14.82 16.52
N LEU A 35 0.40 -15.50 16.02
CA LEU A 35 0.86 -16.77 16.59
C LEU A 35 1.33 -16.62 18.02
N ARG A 36 1.98 -15.51 18.36
CA ARG A 36 2.39 -15.20 19.74
C ARG A 36 1.21 -14.99 20.70
N GLN A 37 0.02 -14.70 20.17
CA GLN A 37 -1.21 -14.54 20.95
C GLN A 37 -2.04 -15.83 21.02
N VAL A 38 -1.67 -16.87 20.27
CA VAL A 38 -2.35 -18.17 20.35
C VAL A 38 -2.02 -18.78 21.70
N TYR A 39 -3.06 -19.19 22.41
CA TYR A 39 -2.96 -19.80 23.72
C TYR A 39 -3.58 -21.21 23.69
N LEU A 40 -3.09 -22.07 24.58
CA LEU A 40 -3.73 -23.34 24.88
C LEU A 40 -4.84 -23.06 25.90
N PRO A 41 -6.10 -23.42 25.63
CA PRO A 41 -7.18 -23.25 26.58
C PRO A 41 -6.81 -23.90 27.91
N ASP A 42 -6.78 -23.12 28.97
CA ASP A 42 -6.54 -23.62 30.32
C ASP A 42 -7.83 -24.29 30.83
N ALA A 43 -7.71 -25.43 31.51
CA ALA A 43 -8.87 -26.16 32.03
C ALA A 43 -9.58 -25.39 33.18
N THR A 44 -8.90 -24.38 33.74
CA THR A 44 -9.30 -23.69 34.97
C THR A 44 -10.07 -22.39 34.76
N ALA A 45 -9.92 -21.72 33.61
CA ALA A 45 -10.60 -20.45 33.34
C ALA A 45 -11.41 -20.50 32.03
N PRO A 46 -12.71 -20.16 32.06
CA PRO A 46 -13.53 -20.16 30.86
C PRO A 46 -13.05 -19.10 29.87
N GLU A 47 -12.92 -19.46 28.59
CA GLU A 47 -12.51 -18.56 27.50
C GLU A 47 -13.35 -17.27 27.45
N SER A 48 -14.63 -17.33 27.84
CA SER A 48 -15.50 -16.16 27.94
C SER A 48 -14.95 -15.07 28.88
N GLN A 49 -14.32 -15.44 30.00
CA GLN A 49 -13.68 -14.47 30.90
C GLN A 49 -12.45 -13.84 30.24
N ARG A 50 -11.67 -14.62 29.48
CA ARG A 50 -10.54 -14.09 28.71
C ARG A 50 -11.00 -13.11 27.65
N ILE A 51 -12.06 -13.43 26.91
CA ILE A 51 -12.65 -12.52 25.91
C ILE A 51 -13.11 -11.23 26.59
N ALA A 52 -13.83 -11.34 27.72
CA ALA A 52 -14.30 -10.19 28.47
C ALA A 52 -13.15 -9.27 28.93
N ALA A 53 -12.09 -9.85 29.49
CA ALA A 53 -10.91 -9.09 29.93
C ALA A 53 -10.19 -8.39 28.75
N LEU A 54 -10.08 -9.05 27.59
CA LEU A 54 -9.49 -8.44 26.40
C LEU A 54 -10.38 -7.34 25.80
N VAL A 55 -11.70 -7.50 25.86
CA VAL A 55 -12.65 -6.47 25.45
C VAL A 55 -12.57 -5.26 26.38
N GLU A 56 -12.50 -5.49 27.69
CA GLU A 56 -12.30 -4.41 28.66
C GLU A 56 -10.99 -3.66 28.40
N ALA A 57 -9.88 -4.40 28.19
CA ALA A 57 -8.59 -3.80 27.84
C ALA A 57 -8.62 -3.01 26.53
N LEU A 58 -9.41 -3.44 25.53
CA LEU A 58 -9.59 -2.70 24.29
C LEU A 58 -10.32 -1.36 24.51
N VAL A 59 -11.26 -1.33 25.45
CA VAL A 59 -12.08 -0.15 25.78
C VAL A 59 -11.30 0.84 26.65
N THR A 60 -10.68 0.37 27.73
CA THR A 60 -10.08 1.22 28.77
C THR A 60 -8.58 1.44 28.60
N GLY A 61 -7.89 0.55 27.87
CA GLY A 61 -6.45 0.53 27.76
C GLY A 61 -5.87 1.62 26.84
N PRO A 62 -4.68 2.16 27.15
CA PRO A 62 -3.98 3.09 26.26
C PRO A 62 -3.38 2.39 25.03
N GLU A 63 -3.08 1.09 25.13
CA GLU A 63 -2.52 0.25 24.08
C GLU A 63 -3.58 -0.74 23.59
N ARG A 64 -4.05 -0.55 22.35
CA ARG A 64 -5.19 -1.31 21.80
C ARG A 64 -4.76 -2.43 20.85
N MET A 65 -3.56 -2.39 20.31
CA MET A 65 -3.11 -3.36 19.30
C MET A 65 -2.92 -4.75 19.90
N GLY A 66 -2.40 -4.86 21.13
CA GLY A 66 -2.27 -6.11 21.87
C GLY A 66 -3.62 -6.84 22.04
N PRO A 67 -4.61 -6.20 22.69
CA PRO A 67 -5.96 -6.77 22.84
C PRO A 67 -6.63 -7.11 21.51
N GLU A 68 -6.51 -6.24 20.50
CA GLU A 68 -7.04 -6.51 19.15
C GLU A 68 -6.43 -7.77 18.54
N LEU A 69 -5.10 -7.93 18.61
CA LEU A 69 -4.42 -9.11 18.06
C LEU A 69 -4.79 -10.39 18.82
N ALA A 70 -5.00 -10.31 20.14
CA ALA A 70 -5.42 -11.43 20.96
C ALA A 70 -6.88 -11.85 20.67
N LEU A 71 -7.79 -10.88 20.56
CA LEU A 71 -9.18 -11.11 20.14
C LEU A 71 -9.25 -11.64 18.71
N GLU A 72 -8.43 -11.07 17.82
CA GLU A 72 -8.24 -11.60 16.49
C GLU A 72 -7.79 -13.06 16.61
N ALA A 73 -6.71 -13.41 17.32
CA ALA A 73 -6.25 -14.79 17.48
C ALA A 73 -7.31 -15.78 18.01
N ILE A 74 -8.18 -15.35 18.95
CA ILE A 74 -9.32 -16.15 19.45
C ILE A 74 -10.31 -16.49 18.33
N GLY A 75 -10.65 -15.51 17.48
CA GLY A 75 -11.47 -15.69 16.29
C GLY A 75 -12.95 -15.49 16.44
N ARG A 76 -13.75 -16.20 15.63
CA ARG A 76 -15.22 -16.01 15.56
C ARG A 76 -15.91 -16.15 16.92
N ARG A 77 -15.28 -16.83 17.87
CA ARG A 77 -15.77 -16.92 19.26
C ARG A 77 -15.80 -15.57 19.99
N ALA A 78 -14.94 -14.63 19.60
CA ALA A 78 -14.95 -13.26 20.11
C ALA A 78 -15.92 -12.32 19.34
N ALA A 79 -16.57 -12.80 18.27
CA ALA A 79 -17.33 -11.92 17.36
C ALA A 79 -18.52 -11.23 18.06
N GLU A 80 -19.28 -11.93 18.88
CA GLU A 80 -20.43 -11.30 19.58
C GLU A 80 -19.97 -10.21 20.56
N ALA A 81 -18.89 -10.45 21.29
CA ALA A 81 -18.34 -9.46 22.22
C ALA A 81 -17.80 -8.22 21.47
N LEU A 82 -17.14 -8.44 20.32
CA LEU A 82 -16.67 -7.37 19.44
C LEU A 82 -17.83 -6.59 18.79
N ALA A 83 -18.92 -7.26 18.42
CA ALA A 83 -20.08 -6.63 17.79
C ALA A 83 -20.74 -5.61 18.73
N GLY A 84 -20.76 -5.88 20.04
CA GLY A 84 -21.24 -4.92 21.05
C GLY A 84 -20.45 -3.60 21.08
N LEU A 85 -19.19 -3.61 20.62
CA LEU A 85 -18.33 -2.43 20.61
C LEU A 85 -18.48 -1.56 19.36
N LEU A 86 -19.23 -2.00 18.34
CA LEU A 86 -19.45 -1.22 17.11
C LEU A 86 -20.22 0.08 17.35
N ALA A 87 -20.97 0.16 18.46
CA ALA A 87 -21.72 1.33 18.88
C ALA A 87 -21.04 2.10 20.03
N ALA A 88 -19.79 1.79 20.37
CA ALA A 88 -19.06 2.50 21.42
C ALA A 88 -18.91 4.00 21.12
N GLU A 89 -18.90 4.85 22.14
CA GLU A 89 -18.74 6.30 21.95
C GLU A 89 -17.36 6.65 21.36
N ASP A 90 -16.30 6.01 21.88
CA ASP A 90 -14.93 6.21 21.42
C ASP A 90 -14.75 5.66 19.97
N PRO A 91 -14.44 6.53 18.99
CA PRO A 91 -14.15 6.11 17.61
C PRO A 91 -13.04 5.06 17.50
N ALA A 92 -12.00 5.15 18.33
CA ALA A 92 -10.88 4.22 18.25
C ALA A 92 -11.27 2.81 18.69
N VAL A 93 -12.16 2.69 19.69
CA VAL A 93 -12.75 1.40 20.11
C VAL A 93 -13.62 0.82 19.00
N ARG A 94 -14.52 1.63 18.42
CA ARG A 94 -15.35 1.22 17.26
C ARG A 94 -14.51 0.71 16.11
N PHE A 95 -13.44 1.45 15.76
CA PHE A 95 -12.54 1.05 14.68
C PHE A 95 -11.83 -0.27 14.99
N GLY A 96 -11.27 -0.42 16.20
CA GLY A 96 -10.56 -1.63 16.59
C GLY A 96 -11.46 -2.86 16.55
N ALA A 97 -12.68 -2.73 17.07
CA ALA A 97 -13.71 -3.76 17.03
C ALA A 97 -14.10 -4.13 15.60
N ALA A 98 -14.38 -3.14 14.75
CA ALA A 98 -14.75 -3.34 13.35
C ALA A 98 -13.64 -4.02 12.55
N ARG A 99 -12.38 -3.59 12.73
CA ARG A 99 -11.20 -4.20 12.11
C ARG A 99 -11.02 -5.65 12.56
N CYS A 100 -11.19 -5.93 13.84
CA CYS A 100 -11.11 -7.30 14.37
C CYS A 100 -12.19 -8.20 13.78
N LEU A 101 -13.45 -7.74 13.73
CA LEU A 101 -14.58 -8.47 13.13
C LEU A 101 -14.28 -8.84 11.68
N MET A 102 -13.83 -7.89 10.86
CA MET A 102 -13.44 -8.17 9.48
C MET A 102 -12.32 -9.21 9.39
N ASN A 103 -11.29 -9.12 10.25
CA ASN A 103 -10.18 -10.07 10.24
C ASN A 103 -10.57 -11.49 10.69
N VAL A 104 -11.65 -11.64 11.46
CA VAL A 104 -12.18 -12.96 11.86
C VAL A 104 -13.28 -13.47 10.91
N GLY A 105 -13.58 -12.73 9.83
CA GLY A 105 -14.57 -13.09 8.81
C GLY A 105 -16.01 -12.82 9.23
N ASP A 106 -16.23 -11.72 9.97
CA ASP A 106 -17.55 -11.22 10.33
C ASP A 106 -17.76 -9.82 9.72
N ASP A 107 -18.73 -9.71 8.82
CA ASP A 107 -18.95 -8.50 8.02
C ASP A 107 -19.66 -7.37 8.78
N ARG A 108 -20.11 -7.58 10.03
CA ARG A 108 -20.78 -6.53 10.83
C ARG A 108 -19.89 -5.29 11.02
N GLY A 109 -18.56 -5.45 10.98
CA GLY A 109 -17.60 -4.36 11.07
C GLY A 109 -17.51 -3.48 9.81
N LEU A 110 -18.00 -3.94 8.66
CA LEU A 110 -17.80 -3.27 7.37
C LEU A 110 -18.35 -1.85 7.35
N LYS A 111 -19.59 -1.65 7.82
CA LYS A 111 -20.24 -0.33 7.77
C LYS A 111 -19.48 0.71 8.60
N VAL A 112 -18.90 0.29 9.73
CA VAL A 112 -18.07 1.15 10.57
C VAL A 112 -16.78 1.50 9.81
N LEU A 113 -16.07 0.51 9.25
CA LEU A 113 -14.86 0.78 8.48
C LEU A 113 -15.10 1.64 7.25
N GLU A 114 -16.23 1.47 6.57
CA GLU A 114 -16.59 2.33 5.44
C GLU A 114 -16.73 3.79 5.88
N ALA A 115 -17.39 4.05 7.03
CA ALA A 115 -17.48 5.40 7.59
C ALA A 115 -16.09 5.99 7.87
N PHE A 116 -15.17 5.22 8.48
CA PHE A 116 -13.79 5.66 8.70
C PHE A 116 -13.01 5.88 7.40
N ALA A 117 -13.29 5.14 6.34
CA ALA A 117 -12.63 5.32 5.05
C ALA A 117 -13.09 6.62 4.35
N THR A 118 -14.35 7.02 4.55
CA THR A 118 -14.96 8.18 3.88
C THR A 118 -14.93 9.47 4.69
N ASP A 119 -15.01 9.41 6.02
CA ASP A 119 -15.09 10.60 6.88
C ASP A 119 -13.70 11.03 7.36
N PRO A 120 -13.18 12.19 6.92
CA PRO A 120 -11.89 12.70 7.38
C PRO A 120 -11.82 13.00 8.88
N ALA A 121 -12.96 13.32 9.52
CA ALA A 121 -13.00 13.72 10.93
C ALA A 121 -12.74 12.54 11.89
N LEU A 122 -12.99 11.31 11.45
CA LEU A 122 -12.78 10.10 12.27
C LEU A 122 -11.30 9.67 12.34
N GLY A 123 -10.46 10.20 11.43
CA GLY A 123 -9.07 9.75 11.27
C GLY A 123 -8.97 8.30 10.75
N ARG A 124 -7.75 7.76 10.65
CA ARG A 124 -7.46 6.35 10.31
C ARG A 124 -8.04 5.85 8.96
N ARG A 125 -8.24 6.76 8.00
CA ARG A 125 -8.81 6.44 6.68
C ARG A 125 -8.01 5.36 5.95
N LEU A 126 -6.69 5.44 5.99
CA LEU A 126 -5.81 4.50 5.29
C LEU A 126 -5.93 3.10 5.89
N GLU A 127 -5.94 2.98 7.22
CA GLU A 127 -6.11 1.72 7.91
C GLU A 127 -7.50 1.12 7.67
N ALA A 128 -8.54 1.95 7.56
CA ALA A 128 -9.89 1.50 7.20
C ALA A 128 -9.92 0.89 5.79
N ILE A 129 -9.30 1.58 4.82
CA ILE A 129 -9.18 1.12 3.43
C ILE A 129 -8.42 -0.21 3.35
N GLU A 130 -7.33 -0.33 4.10
CA GLU A 130 -6.57 -1.58 4.19
C GLU A 130 -7.40 -2.72 4.82
N ALA A 131 -8.15 -2.42 5.88
CA ALA A 131 -9.00 -3.40 6.56
C ALA A 131 -10.14 -3.89 5.65
N ILE A 132 -10.83 -2.99 4.95
CA ILE A 132 -11.86 -3.33 3.96
C ILE A 132 -11.24 -4.18 2.84
N GLY A 133 -10.15 -3.67 2.25
CA GLY A 133 -9.52 -4.30 1.11
C GLY A 133 -9.01 -5.71 1.40
N ARG A 134 -8.61 -6.01 2.65
CA ARG A 134 -8.08 -7.32 3.06
C ARG A 134 -9.10 -8.25 3.70
N GLY A 135 -10.06 -7.69 4.44
CA GLY A 135 -10.99 -8.45 5.27
C GLY A 135 -12.32 -8.76 4.60
N ALA A 136 -12.82 -7.86 3.74
CA ALA A 136 -14.09 -8.08 3.06
C ALA A 136 -13.93 -8.91 1.79
N ASP A 137 -15.01 -9.59 1.41
CA ASP A 137 -15.09 -10.26 0.12
C ASP A 137 -14.89 -9.29 -1.04
N ARG A 138 -14.27 -9.79 -2.12
CA ARG A 138 -13.92 -8.98 -3.30
C ARG A 138 -15.13 -8.22 -3.87
N SER A 139 -16.30 -8.87 -3.92
CA SER A 139 -17.54 -8.27 -4.45
C SER A 139 -18.04 -7.09 -3.62
N VAL A 140 -17.69 -7.04 -2.34
CA VAL A 140 -18.10 -6.00 -1.38
C VAL A 140 -17.02 -4.92 -1.28
N ALA A 141 -15.75 -5.31 -1.18
CA ALA A 141 -14.64 -4.37 -1.09
C ALA A 141 -14.48 -3.54 -2.37
N ALA A 142 -14.57 -4.15 -3.56
CA ALA A 142 -14.24 -3.49 -4.82
C ALA A 142 -15.10 -2.24 -5.11
N PRO A 143 -16.44 -2.26 -4.97
CA PRO A 143 -17.27 -1.06 -5.16
C PRO A 143 -16.87 0.11 -4.25
N ILE A 144 -16.61 -0.17 -2.96
CA ILE A 144 -16.21 0.85 -1.98
C ILE A 144 -14.86 1.46 -2.40
N LEU A 145 -13.88 0.61 -2.71
CA LEU A 145 -12.54 1.06 -3.10
C LEU A 145 -12.54 1.83 -4.43
N ARG A 146 -13.41 1.47 -5.39
CA ARG A 146 -13.56 2.21 -6.66
C ARG A 146 -14.11 3.62 -6.46
N ARG A 147 -14.95 3.85 -5.44
CA ARG A 147 -15.36 5.22 -5.08
C ARG A 147 -14.18 6.01 -4.51
N LEU A 148 -13.37 5.38 -3.65
CA LEU A 148 -12.28 6.05 -2.95
C LEU A 148 -11.09 6.44 -3.84
N VAL A 149 -10.92 5.84 -5.03
CA VAL A 149 -9.88 6.27 -5.98
C VAL A 149 -10.17 7.62 -6.67
N ALA A 150 -11.38 8.17 -6.47
CA ALA A 150 -11.80 9.46 -6.99
C ALA A 150 -11.81 10.59 -5.94
N GLU A 151 -11.39 10.33 -4.71
CA GLU A 151 -11.34 11.31 -3.61
C GLU A 151 -10.34 12.45 -3.87
N GLU A 152 -10.46 13.58 -3.19
CA GLU A 152 -9.47 14.67 -3.32
C GLU A 152 -8.11 14.29 -2.71
N ASP A 153 -8.14 13.57 -1.58
CA ASP A 153 -6.93 13.14 -0.87
C ASP A 153 -6.18 12.04 -1.63
N PHE A 154 -4.95 12.35 -2.05
CA PHE A 154 -4.11 11.43 -2.80
C PHE A 154 -3.70 10.18 -2.00
N GLU A 155 -3.45 10.28 -0.70
CA GLU A 155 -3.04 9.10 0.09
C GLU A 155 -4.17 8.08 0.18
N VAL A 156 -5.41 8.56 0.30
CA VAL A 156 -6.64 7.75 0.25
C VAL A 156 -6.78 7.07 -1.10
N ARG A 157 -6.60 7.82 -2.18
CA ARG A 157 -6.65 7.26 -3.54
C ARG A 157 -5.58 6.20 -3.77
N LEU A 158 -4.37 6.47 -3.32
CA LEU A 158 -3.25 5.55 -3.44
C LEU A 158 -3.48 4.28 -2.63
N ALA A 159 -4.02 4.39 -1.41
CA ALA A 159 -4.40 3.25 -0.59
C ALA A 159 -5.50 2.41 -1.25
N ALA A 160 -6.57 3.06 -1.76
CA ALA A 160 -7.66 2.38 -2.43
C ALA A 160 -7.20 1.66 -3.71
N TYR A 161 -6.39 2.32 -4.52
CA TYR A 161 -5.74 1.73 -5.70
C TYR A 161 -4.88 0.52 -5.34
N ARG A 162 -4.06 0.60 -4.27
CA ARG A 162 -3.25 -0.55 -3.82
C ARG A 162 -4.13 -1.76 -3.48
N GLN A 163 -5.27 -1.55 -2.83
CA GLN A 163 -6.21 -2.62 -2.52
C GLN A 163 -6.91 -3.16 -3.77
N LEU A 164 -7.43 -2.31 -4.65
CA LEU A 164 -7.99 -2.76 -5.94
C LEU A 164 -6.97 -3.54 -6.77
N ARG A 165 -5.71 -3.12 -6.75
CA ARG A 165 -4.64 -3.81 -7.47
C ARG A 165 -4.41 -5.21 -6.93
N ARG A 166 -4.43 -5.36 -5.60
CA ARG A 166 -4.31 -6.63 -4.87
C ARG A 166 -5.50 -7.55 -5.13
N LEU A 167 -6.70 -6.98 -5.26
CA LEU A 167 -7.92 -7.69 -5.63
C LEU A 167 -7.99 -8.02 -7.13
N GLU A 168 -6.99 -7.61 -7.91
CA GLU A 168 -6.96 -7.75 -9.38
C GLU A 168 -8.21 -7.18 -10.04
N ASP A 169 -8.65 -6.01 -9.56
CA ASP A 169 -9.86 -5.38 -10.04
C ASP A 169 -9.74 -4.91 -11.49
N LEU A 170 -10.80 -5.16 -12.27
CA LEU A 170 -10.85 -4.89 -13.70
C LEU A 170 -10.94 -3.38 -14.03
N SER A 171 -11.24 -2.52 -13.04
CA SER A 171 -11.23 -1.07 -13.24
C SER A 171 -9.81 -0.52 -13.45
N ILE A 172 -8.77 -1.30 -13.14
CA ILE A 172 -7.38 -0.92 -13.38
C ILE A 172 -6.93 -1.58 -14.68
N ARG A 173 -6.88 -0.79 -15.76
CA ARG A 173 -6.26 -1.26 -17.01
C ARG A 173 -4.75 -1.24 -16.83
N ARG A 174 -4.09 -2.34 -17.15
CA ARG A 174 -2.63 -2.49 -17.02
C ARG A 174 -2.02 -2.88 -18.36
N VAL A 175 -0.93 -2.25 -18.72
CA VAL A 175 -0.16 -2.55 -19.92
C VAL A 175 1.31 -2.72 -19.54
N LEU A 176 1.89 -3.85 -19.91
CA LEU A 176 3.34 -4.06 -19.81
C LEU A 176 4.04 -3.27 -20.92
N VAL A 177 5.05 -2.48 -20.57
CA VAL A 177 5.76 -1.57 -21.48
C VAL A 177 7.24 -1.92 -21.49
N GLY A 178 7.82 -2.09 -22.68
CA GLY A 178 9.25 -2.43 -22.83
C GLY A 178 9.65 -3.83 -22.34
N GLY A 179 8.75 -4.53 -21.64
CA GLY A 179 8.99 -5.79 -20.94
C GLY A 179 9.35 -5.65 -19.46
N ASP A 180 9.48 -4.42 -18.96
CA ASP A 180 10.13 -4.16 -17.66
C ASP A 180 9.21 -3.55 -16.59
N PHE A 181 8.17 -2.81 -17.01
CA PHE A 181 7.29 -2.09 -16.08
C PHE A 181 5.86 -1.96 -16.60
N PHE A 182 4.94 -1.62 -15.69
CA PHE A 182 3.53 -1.45 -16.04
C PHE A 182 3.14 0.03 -16.14
N VAL A 183 2.38 0.37 -17.18
CA VAL A 183 1.55 1.58 -17.21
C VAL A 183 0.14 1.17 -16.82
N GLU A 184 -0.35 1.69 -15.71
CA GLU A 184 -1.67 1.41 -15.18
C GLU A 184 -2.54 2.66 -15.29
N THR A 185 -3.78 2.53 -15.74
CA THR A 185 -4.75 3.63 -15.80
C THR A 185 -5.94 3.31 -14.92
N VAL A 186 -6.29 4.28 -14.08
CA VAL A 186 -7.45 4.22 -13.19
C VAL A 186 -8.44 5.28 -13.64
N ASP A 187 -9.53 4.82 -14.25
CA ASP A 187 -10.62 5.67 -14.71
C ASP A 187 -11.43 6.18 -13.49
N GLY A 188 -11.75 7.47 -13.45
CA GLY A 188 -12.49 8.07 -12.33
C GLY A 188 -12.57 9.60 -12.44
N GLY A 189 -13.54 10.21 -11.74
CA GLY A 189 -13.82 11.65 -11.80
C GLY A 189 -12.94 12.55 -10.93
N GLY A 190 -11.98 11.99 -10.19
CA GLY A 190 -11.11 12.76 -9.28
C GLY A 190 -9.95 13.47 -9.98
N PRO A 191 -9.12 14.24 -9.23
CA PRO A 191 -8.01 15.00 -9.77
C PRO A 191 -7.02 14.15 -10.59
N LYS A 192 -6.56 14.67 -11.73
CA LYS A 192 -5.60 13.98 -12.60
C LYS A 192 -4.23 13.92 -11.93
N VAL A 193 -3.71 12.72 -11.68
CA VAL A 193 -2.40 12.52 -11.05
C VAL A 193 -1.63 11.44 -11.79
N VAL A 194 -0.37 11.74 -12.14
CA VAL A 194 0.60 10.75 -12.60
C VAL A 194 1.46 10.34 -11.41
N TYR A 195 1.22 9.13 -10.91
CA TYR A 195 1.99 8.54 -9.82
C TYR A 195 3.02 7.55 -10.36
N VAL A 196 4.26 7.63 -9.89
CA VAL A 196 5.31 6.67 -10.26
C VAL A 196 5.82 5.89 -9.06
N SER A 197 5.91 4.57 -9.19
CA SER A 197 6.59 3.73 -8.20
C SER A 197 8.07 3.62 -8.54
N ARG A 198 8.91 4.14 -7.64
CA ARG A 198 10.37 4.00 -7.67
C ARG A 198 10.85 2.80 -6.84
N ARG A 199 9.96 2.17 -6.06
CA ARG A 199 10.24 0.99 -5.21
C ARG A 199 9.51 -0.25 -5.72
N GLY A 200 10.12 -1.43 -5.55
CA GLY A 200 9.50 -2.72 -5.89
C GLY A 200 9.33 -2.88 -7.40
N SER A 201 8.14 -3.31 -7.86
CA SER A 201 7.85 -3.40 -9.30
C SER A 201 7.59 -2.00 -9.88
N PRO A 202 8.44 -1.50 -10.80
CA PRO A 202 8.29 -0.18 -11.40
C PRO A 202 6.94 -0.05 -12.11
N ARG A 203 6.33 1.12 -12.00
CA ARG A 203 5.05 1.40 -12.66
C ARG A 203 4.77 2.90 -12.73
N VAL A 204 4.06 3.28 -13.78
CA VAL A 204 3.43 4.59 -13.92
C VAL A 204 1.92 4.39 -13.81
N VAL A 205 1.28 5.07 -12.87
CA VAL A 205 -0.15 5.02 -12.62
C VAL A 205 -0.75 6.37 -13.00
N VAL A 206 -1.68 6.37 -13.95
CA VAL A 206 -2.45 7.56 -14.31
C VAL A 206 -3.81 7.47 -13.65
N PHE A 207 -4.00 8.26 -12.60
CA PHE A 207 -5.29 8.40 -11.96
C PHE A 207 -6.09 9.55 -12.60
N GLY A 208 -7.41 9.40 -12.64
CA GLY A 208 -8.27 10.39 -13.31
C GLY A 208 -8.00 10.41 -14.81
N ALA A 209 -7.75 9.24 -15.40
CA ALA A 209 -7.46 9.12 -16.82
C ALA A 209 -8.52 9.89 -17.66
N PRO A 210 -8.12 10.59 -18.74
CA PRO A 210 -6.94 10.29 -19.55
C PRO A 210 -5.64 11.07 -19.24
N ALA A 211 -5.64 12.03 -18.29
CA ALA A 211 -4.51 12.96 -18.07
C ALA A 211 -3.92 13.51 -19.39
N PRO A 212 -4.69 14.34 -20.10
CA PRO A 212 -4.34 14.74 -21.47
C PRO A 212 -3.13 15.68 -21.50
N CYS A 213 -2.45 15.70 -22.64
CA CYS A 213 -1.44 16.71 -22.92
C CYS A 213 -2.09 18.03 -23.32
N ALA A 214 -1.55 19.16 -22.86
CA ALA A 214 -2.01 20.50 -23.22
C ALA A 214 -2.02 20.70 -24.75
N PRO A 215 -2.83 21.62 -25.32
CA PRO A 215 -2.96 21.78 -26.78
C PRO A 215 -1.64 22.07 -27.51
N ASN A 216 -0.77 22.89 -26.93
CA ASN A 216 0.56 23.15 -27.47
C ASN A 216 1.62 22.50 -26.57
N VAL A 217 2.38 21.56 -27.11
CA VAL A 217 3.47 20.88 -26.39
C VAL A 217 4.74 21.09 -27.18
N PHE A 218 5.75 21.67 -26.55
CA PHE A 218 7.12 21.59 -27.02
C PHE A 218 8.01 21.30 -25.81
N PHE A 219 8.57 20.10 -25.78
CA PHE A 219 9.45 19.64 -24.73
C PHE A 219 10.74 19.12 -25.34
N GLU A 220 11.86 19.55 -24.77
CA GLU A 220 13.19 19.00 -25.06
C GLU A 220 13.75 18.44 -23.74
N SER A 221 14.24 17.20 -23.77
CA SER A 221 14.88 16.60 -22.60
C SER A 221 16.16 17.35 -22.21
N SER A 222 16.57 17.25 -20.95
CA SER A 222 17.77 17.94 -20.43
C SER A 222 19.06 17.58 -21.18
N ASP A 223 19.15 16.34 -21.69
CA ASP A 223 20.25 15.85 -22.51
C ASP A 223 20.11 16.18 -24.01
N LYS A 224 19.04 16.88 -24.41
CA LYS A 224 18.69 17.28 -25.78
C LYS A 224 18.55 16.11 -26.77
N ARG A 225 18.34 14.90 -26.24
CA ARG A 225 18.18 13.69 -27.06
C ARG A 225 16.74 13.42 -27.43
N VAL A 226 15.77 13.80 -26.61
CA VAL A 226 14.35 13.56 -26.87
C VAL A 226 13.62 14.87 -27.07
N ILE A 227 12.85 14.93 -28.15
CA ILE A 227 11.95 16.05 -28.45
C ILE A 227 10.53 15.50 -28.52
N ILE A 228 9.62 16.14 -27.79
CA ILE A 228 8.20 15.84 -27.77
C ILE A 228 7.48 17.10 -28.23
N ASN A 229 6.72 17.02 -29.32
CA ASN A 229 6.09 18.17 -29.94
C ASN A 229 4.65 17.87 -30.37
N ALA A 230 3.74 18.82 -30.18
CA ALA A 230 2.37 18.75 -30.65
C ALA A 230 1.80 20.15 -30.82
N ARG A 231 1.27 20.46 -32.02
CA ARG A 231 0.55 21.71 -32.26
C ARG A 231 -0.88 21.62 -31.71
N PRO A 232 -1.58 22.76 -31.51
CA PRO A 232 -2.96 22.79 -31.04
C PRO A 232 -3.92 21.92 -31.85
N ASP A 233 -3.77 21.91 -33.18
CA ASP A 233 -4.67 21.17 -34.08
C ASP A 233 -4.23 19.71 -34.31
N ASP A 234 -3.07 19.31 -33.80
CA ASP A 234 -2.59 17.94 -33.97
C ASP A 234 -3.39 16.99 -33.07
N ALA A 235 -3.98 15.94 -33.65
CA ALA A 235 -4.67 14.88 -32.89
C ALA A 235 -3.71 13.98 -32.09
N TYR A 236 -2.39 14.18 -32.21
CA TYR A 236 -1.34 13.33 -31.65
C TYR A 236 -0.19 14.17 -31.10
N VAL A 237 0.67 13.52 -30.31
CA VAL A 237 1.97 14.05 -29.89
C VAL A 237 3.05 13.30 -30.67
N SER A 238 4.02 14.04 -31.22
CA SER A 238 5.15 13.49 -31.95
C SER A 238 6.37 13.39 -31.05
N LEU A 239 7.00 12.22 -30.99
CA LEU A 239 8.18 11.95 -30.20
C LEU A 239 9.36 11.54 -31.10
N VAL A 240 10.51 12.16 -30.90
CA VAL A 240 11.75 11.89 -31.65
C VAL A 240 12.89 11.68 -30.68
N ARG A 241 13.75 10.68 -30.93
CA ARG A 241 14.99 10.43 -30.19
C ARG A 241 16.21 10.57 -31.11
N LYS A 242 17.15 11.42 -30.73
CA LYS A 242 18.51 11.52 -31.30
C LYS A 242 19.42 10.58 -30.51
N ASP A 243 19.81 9.46 -31.10
CA ASP A 243 20.78 8.54 -30.50
C ASP A 243 22.10 8.63 -31.28
N PRO A 244 23.25 8.90 -30.64
CA PRO A 244 24.54 8.97 -31.31
C PRO A 244 24.93 7.69 -32.07
N ARG A 245 24.34 6.54 -31.72
CA ARG A 245 24.58 5.26 -32.40
C ARG A 245 23.90 5.15 -33.76
N PHE A 246 22.91 6.00 -34.04
CA PHE A 246 22.19 6.00 -35.31
C PHE A 246 22.47 7.29 -36.10
N PRO A 247 22.74 7.19 -37.43
CA PRO A 247 23.03 8.37 -38.26
C PRO A 247 21.79 9.26 -38.49
N ARG A 248 20.59 8.73 -38.24
CA ARG A 248 19.32 9.48 -38.33
C ARG A 248 18.59 9.38 -36.99
N PRO A 249 17.84 10.43 -36.59
CA PRO A 249 16.95 10.35 -35.44
C PRO A 249 15.94 9.21 -35.58
N VAL A 250 15.61 8.56 -34.47
CA VAL A 250 14.54 7.57 -34.38
C VAL A 250 13.20 8.30 -34.22
N GLY A 251 12.22 7.95 -35.04
CA GLY A 251 10.93 8.61 -35.13
C GLY A 251 10.81 9.52 -36.37
N PRO A 252 9.79 10.39 -36.45
CA PRO A 252 8.80 10.69 -35.41
C PRO A 252 7.83 9.54 -35.15
N LEU A 253 7.67 9.17 -33.87
CA LEU A 253 6.61 8.27 -33.43
C LEU A 253 5.42 9.09 -32.96
N ARG A 254 4.21 8.68 -33.37
CA ARG A 254 2.96 9.35 -32.98
C ARG A 254 2.34 8.66 -31.78
N SER A 255 2.02 9.41 -30.74
CA SER A 255 1.23 8.96 -29.59
C SER A 255 -0.10 9.72 -29.52
N LYS A 256 -1.10 9.15 -28.87
CA LYS A 256 -2.26 9.89 -28.40
C LYS A 256 -1.81 10.99 -27.41
N ARG A 257 -2.62 12.03 -27.28
CA ARG A 257 -2.42 13.16 -26.35
C ARG A 257 -2.74 12.81 -24.90
N THR A 258 -2.23 11.70 -24.38
CA THR A 258 -2.51 11.23 -23.02
C THR A 258 -1.22 10.78 -22.36
N ALA A 259 -1.06 11.06 -21.06
CA ALA A 259 0.16 10.71 -20.32
C ALA A 259 0.54 9.23 -20.46
N SER A 260 -0.44 8.32 -20.34
CA SER A 260 -0.21 6.87 -20.47
C SER A 260 0.38 6.48 -21.83
N ASP A 261 -0.10 7.10 -22.90
CA ASP A 261 0.29 6.78 -24.28
C ASP A 261 1.63 7.42 -24.68
N VAL A 262 1.93 8.61 -24.14
CA VAL A 262 3.26 9.24 -24.23
C VAL A 262 4.31 8.36 -23.56
N VAL A 263 4.06 7.90 -22.32
CA VAL A 263 4.98 6.99 -21.59
C VAL A 263 5.21 5.70 -22.35
N ARG A 264 4.15 5.11 -22.91
CA ARG A 264 4.28 3.93 -23.77
C ARG A 264 5.17 4.21 -24.97
N THR A 265 4.97 5.33 -25.66
CA THR A 265 5.75 5.67 -26.87
C THR A 265 7.21 5.97 -26.55
N LEU A 266 7.51 6.54 -25.37
CA LEU A 266 8.88 6.72 -24.91
C LEU A 266 9.58 5.38 -24.66
N CYS A 267 8.92 4.47 -23.94
CA CYS A 267 9.60 3.31 -23.36
C CYS A 267 9.41 1.98 -24.12
N GLU A 268 8.43 1.87 -25.02
CA GLU A 268 8.29 0.66 -25.84
C GLU A 268 9.56 0.42 -26.67
N ARG A 269 9.77 -0.85 -27.03
CA ARG A 269 10.96 -1.27 -27.77
C ARG A 269 10.99 -0.61 -29.16
N LEU A 270 12.21 -0.40 -29.67
CA LEU A 270 12.39 -0.02 -31.07
C LEU A 270 11.74 -1.09 -31.95
N GLU A 271 11.13 -0.68 -33.05
CA GLU A 271 10.59 -1.61 -34.03
C GLU A 271 11.71 -2.56 -34.50
N VAL A 272 11.54 -3.85 -34.25
CA VAL A 272 12.44 -4.89 -34.78
C VAL A 272 11.81 -5.36 -36.08
N THR A 273 12.54 -5.19 -37.18
CA THR A 273 12.15 -5.65 -38.51
C THR A 273 11.64 -7.10 -38.43
N GLY A 274 10.37 -7.33 -38.80
CA GLY A 274 9.75 -8.66 -38.86
C GLY A 274 8.66 -8.96 -37.81
N ALA A 275 8.36 -8.06 -36.86
CA ALA A 275 7.29 -8.24 -35.87
C ALA A 275 6.28 -7.06 -35.87
N PRO A 276 5.40 -6.94 -36.90
CA PRO A 276 4.49 -5.81 -37.09
C PRO A 276 3.37 -5.69 -36.04
N THR A 277 3.28 -6.63 -35.10
CA THR A 277 2.22 -6.67 -34.07
C THR A 277 2.56 -5.88 -32.81
N VAL A 278 3.82 -5.47 -32.61
CA VAL A 278 4.25 -4.74 -31.41
C VAL A 278 4.31 -3.25 -31.71
N ARG A 279 3.66 -2.44 -30.87
CA ARG A 279 3.72 -0.99 -30.95
C ARG A 279 5.19 -0.53 -30.83
N PRO A 280 5.73 0.24 -31.80
CA PRO A 280 7.07 0.76 -31.68
C PRO A 280 7.16 1.88 -30.63
N GLY A 281 8.29 1.95 -29.94
CA GLY A 281 8.65 3.05 -29.05
C GLY A 281 10.09 3.49 -29.24
N LEU A 282 10.52 4.45 -28.43
CA LEU A 282 11.85 5.04 -28.50
C LEU A 282 12.89 4.31 -27.63
N ASN A 283 12.51 3.23 -26.94
CA ASN A 283 13.35 2.45 -26.02
C ASN A 283 14.10 3.33 -25.00
N ILE A 284 13.40 4.32 -24.44
CA ILE A 284 13.90 5.18 -23.36
C ILE A 284 13.80 4.41 -22.05
N PRO A 285 14.87 4.36 -21.23
CA PRO A 285 14.82 3.74 -19.91
C PRO A 285 13.76 4.33 -19.00
N TYR A 286 13.20 3.52 -18.10
CA TYR A 286 12.15 3.93 -17.17
C TYR A 286 12.49 5.21 -16.38
N CYS A 287 13.70 5.30 -15.82
CA CYS A 287 14.12 6.45 -15.02
C CYS A 287 14.13 7.76 -15.83
N ASP A 288 14.64 7.71 -17.06
CA ASP A 288 14.71 8.87 -17.96
C ASP A 288 13.30 9.30 -18.38
N ALA A 289 12.44 8.33 -18.73
CA ALA A 289 11.06 8.62 -19.07
C ALA A 289 10.28 9.22 -17.88
N VAL A 290 10.51 8.73 -16.66
CA VAL A 290 9.91 9.30 -15.43
C VAL A 290 10.37 10.75 -15.23
N ALA A 291 11.65 11.06 -15.43
CA ALA A 291 12.16 12.42 -15.34
C ALA A 291 11.53 13.35 -16.40
N MET A 292 11.37 12.86 -17.64
CA MET A 292 10.69 13.60 -18.71
C MET A 292 9.22 13.87 -18.38
N VAL A 293 8.48 12.86 -17.89
CA VAL A 293 7.07 12.99 -17.50
C VAL A 293 6.91 13.96 -16.33
N GLN A 294 7.80 13.89 -15.33
CA GLN A 294 7.83 14.84 -14.22
C GLN A 294 7.96 16.27 -14.75
N ALA A 295 8.97 16.53 -15.59
CA ALA A 295 9.20 17.86 -16.15
C ALA A 295 8.04 18.35 -17.02
N MET A 296 7.40 17.46 -17.80
CA MET A 296 6.22 17.80 -18.60
C MET A 296 5.00 18.14 -17.73
N CYS A 297 4.79 17.44 -16.61
CA CYS A 297 3.73 17.76 -15.65
C CYS A 297 3.99 19.10 -14.96
N GLU A 298 5.21 19.34 -14.48
CA GLU A 298 5.62 20.60 -13.83
C GLU A 298 5.51 21.81 -14.78
N ALA A 299 5.78 21.60 -16.07
CA ALA A 299 5.62 22.63 -17.10
C ALA A 299 4.18 22.78 -17.63
N GLY A 300 3.20 22.04 -17.08
CA GLY A 300 1.80 22.09 -17.51
C GLY A 300 1.53 21.51 -18.91
N MET A 301 2.48 20.78 -19.48
CA MET A 301 2.35 20.13 -20.79
C MET A 301 1.52 18.83 -20.69
N ILE A 302 1.49 18.23 -19.51
CA ILE A 302 0.55 17.17 -19.13
C ILE A 302 -0.34 17.75 -18.03
N GLU A 303 -1.66 17.73 -18.23
CA GLU A 303 -2.64 18.24 -17.28
C GLU A 303 -2.83 17.26 -16.10
N ALA A 304 -1.79 17.07 -15.30
CA ALA A 304 -1.84 16.23 -14.11
C ALA A 304 -0.76 16.65 -13.11
N GLU A 305 -1.05 16.49 -11.82
CA GLU A 305 -0.01 16.58 -10.79
C GLU A 305 0.92 15.37 -10.90
N PHE A 306 2.22 15.58 -10.72
CA PHE A 306 3.19 14.49 -10.64
C PHE A 306 3.47 14.12 -9.19
N LYS A 307 3.36 12.83 -8.86
CA LYS A 307 3.75 12.30 -7.55
C LYS A 307 4.64 11.07 -7.71
N ALA A 308 5.62 10.91 -6.83
CA ALA A 308 6.51 9.76 -6.84
C ALA A 308 6.55 9.10 -5.46
N SER A 309 6.72 7.78 -5.42
CA SER A 309 7.13 7.12 -4.19
C SER A 309 8.50 7.64 -3.74
N PRO A 310 8.80 7.66 -2.43
CA PRO A 310 10.12 8.05 -1.92
C PRO A 310 11.28 7.35 -2.64
N LEU A 311 12.37 8.10 -2.88
CA LEU A 311 13.64 7.55 -3.35
C LEU A 311 14.23 6.68 -2.23
N THR A 312 14.77 5.52 -2.59
CA THR A 312 15.50 4.71 -1.61
C THR A 312 16.85 5.38 -1.38
N GLU A 313 17.17 5.80 -0.16
CA GLU A 313 18.57 5.86 0.26
C GLU A 313 19.11 4.44 0.16
N VAL A 314 20.07 4.19 -0.72
CA VAL A 314 20.83 2.93 -0.74
C VAL A 314 21.71 2.92 0.50
N GLY A 315 21.11 2.61 1.65
CA GLY A 315 21.80 2.12 2.84
C GLY A 315 21.60 0.60 2.93
N PRO A 316 22.45 -0.13 3.69
CA PRO A 316 22.20 -1.54 3.97
C PRO A 316 20.76 -1.69 4.52
N PRO A 317 20.13 -2.87 4.36
CA PRO A 317 18.75 -3.08 4.80
C PRO A 317 18.60 -2.51 6.21
N LYS A 318 17.77 -1.48 6.36
CA LYS A 318 17.39 -0.96 7.67
C LYS A 318 16.68 -2.13 8.35
N THR A 319 17.43 -2.89 9.15
CA THR A 319 16.93 -3.55 10.34
C THR A 319 16.12 -2.47 11.03
N ASP A 320 14.83 -2.70 11.25
CA ASP A 320 14.01 -1.85 12.10
C ASP A 320 14.70 -1.83 13.47
N ALA A 321 15.54 -0.81 13.66
CA ALA A 321 16.26 -0.59 14.89
C ALA A 321 15.19 -0.22 15.90
N ALA A 322 14.96 -1.14 16.82
CA ALA A 322 14.34 -0.88 18.09
C ALA A 322 14.91 0.43 18.65
N SER A 323 14.05 1.39 18.94
CA SER A 323 14.40 2.46 19.85
C SER A 323 14.86 1.82 21.16
N PRO A 324 16.08 2.10 21.66
CA PRO A 324 16.49 1.61 22.96
C PRO A 324 15.60 2.24 24.03
N GLN A 325 15.04 1.39 24.89
CA GLN A 325 14.66 1.83 26.22
C GLN A 325 15.96 2.16 26.97
N GLU A 326 16.18 3.43 27.26
CA GLU A 326 17.00 3.80 28.42
C GLU A 326 16.04 4.06 29.58
N GLY A 327 15.95 3.05 30.45
CA GLY A 327 15.52 3.23 31.81
C GLY A 327 16.64 3.92 32.59
N SER A 328 16.35 5.08 33.16
CA SER A 328 17.09 5.63 34.30
C SER A 328 16.15 5.64 35.49
N GLY A 329 15.92 4.45 36.05
CA GLY A 329 15.45 4.29 37.42
C GLY A 329 16.68 4.28 38.33
N ALA A 330 16.98 5.42 38.94
CA ALA A 330 17.82 5.46 40.13
C ALA A 330 16.88 5.47 41.33
N ASP A 331 16.72 4.32 41.99
CA ASP A 331 16.34 4.29 43.39
C ASP A 331 16.92 3.04 44.06
N THR A 332 17.82 3.35 44.99
CA THR A 332 18.02 2.70 46.28
C THR A 332 18.08 1.18 46.31
N ASP A 333 19.30 0.64 46.36
CA ASP A 333 19.54 -0.61 47.05
C ASP A 333 20.32 -0.33 48.34
N GLY A 334 19.62 -0.55 49.46
CA GLY A 334 20.15 -0.48 50.79
C GLY A 334 20.85 -1.79 51.12
N ALA A 335 22.16 -1.74 51.24
CA ALA A 335 22.94 -2.77 51.91
C ALA A 335 23.70 -2.12 53.07
N GLN A 336 23.18 -2.34 54.28
CA GLN A 336 23.97 -2.19 55.51
C GLN A 336 25.15 -3.17 55.48
N PRO A 337 26.24 -2.80 56.15
CA PRO A 337 26.77 -3.73 57.12
C PRO A 337 26.97 -3.09 58.49
N VAL A 338 26.73 -3.92 59.49
CA VAL A 338 26.95 -3.74 60.91
C VAL A 338 28.46 -3.61 61.19
N GLY A 339 28.83 -2.67 62.08
CA GLY A 339 29.83 -2.97 63.11
C GLY A 339 31.06 -2.06 63.21
N GLN A 340 31.07 -1.33 64.34
CA GLN A 340 32.21 -1.03 65.21
C GLN A 340 33.20 0.10 64.84
N GLY A 341 33.21 1.12 65.70
CA GLY A 341 34.40 1.41 66.52
C GLY A 341 35.09 2.75 66.31
N GLY A 342 35.09 3.59 67.36
CA GLY A 342 36.29 4.30 67.80
C GLY A 342 36.38 5.81 67.53
N ASP A 343 36.19 6.59 68.61
CA ASP A 343 36.96 7.75 69.06
C ASP A 343 37.65 8.68 68.04
N ALA A 344 37.21 9.94 68.00
CA ALA A 344 37.87 11.09 68.68
C ALA A 344 37.30 12.43 68.16
#